data_AF-A0A8T5SPC6-F1
#
_entry.id   AF-A0A8T5SPC6-F1
#
_cell.length_a   1.000
_cell.length_b   1.000
_cell.length_c   1.000
_cell.angle_alpha   90.00
_cell.angle_beta   90.00
_cell.angle_gamma   90.00
#
_symmetry.space_group_name_H-M   'P 1'
#
loop_
_entity.id
_entity.type
_entity.pdbx_description
1 polymer ?
#
loop_
_entity_poly.entity_id
_entity_poly.type
_entity_poly.pdbx_seq_one_letter_code
_entity_poly.pdbx_strand_id
1 'polypeptide(L)'
;MAIHPVFVHFHTGILVATAVVALVNLLLRVLFRDNINTPGTRLSRIFHQFDVFIYIGSIIGFLGLIAGMVTGFMEPLYPIEALVQMPVMRFKILWSIVSVEIYLYLMIVRAKLGDRVWIKASSYFPYAILGIVGGVLMMIMGALGGIAVYGSSILGPILDWVGIPWP
;
A
#
# COMPACT_ATOMS: atom_id res chain seq x y z
N MET A 1 -0.41 27.61 5.11
CA MET A 1 -1.41 26.81 4.39
C MET A 1 -1.34 25.39 4.93
N ALA A 2 -2.45 24.67 5.07
CA ALA A 2 -2.51 23.32 5.63
C ALA A 2 -2.63 22.26 4.50
N ILE A 3 -1.91 22.47 3.40
CA ILE A 3 -2.07 21.66 2.17
C ILE A 3 -1.21 20.40 2.25
N HIS A 4 -0.03 20.49 2.85
CA HIS A 4 0.87 19.36 3.03
C HIS A 4 0.25 18.23 3.86
N PRO A 5 -0.35 18.47 5.04
CA PRO A 5 -1.02 17.41 5.81
C PRO A 5 -2.13 16.71 5.00
N VAL A 6 -2.90 17.44 4.19
CA VAL A 6 -3.96 16.87 3.36
C VAL A 6 -3.39 15.84 2.38
N PHE A 7 -2.34 16.21 1.63
CA PHE A 7 -1.72 15.27 0.69
C PHE A 7 -1.00 14.12 1.41
N VAL A 8 -0.42 14.37 2.59
CA VAL A 8 0.22 13.33 3.40
C VAL A 8 -0.79 12.27 3.86
N HIS A 9 -1.96 12.68 4.34
CA HIS A 9 -3.00 11.74 4.74
C HIS A 9 -3.69 11.07 3.55
N PHE A 10 -3.93 11.83 2.49
CA PHE A 10 -4.60 11.34 1.29
C PHE A 10 -3.82 10.20 0.61
N HIS A 11 -2.52 10.38 0.38
CA HIS A 11 -1.73 9.34 -0.29
C HIS A 11 -1.61 8.08 0.56
N THR A 12 -1.33 8.22 1.86
CA THR A 12 -1.21 7.07 2.77
C THR A 12 -2.54 6.34 2.85
N GLY A 13 -3.67 7.06 2.96
CA GLY A 13 -5.00 6.46 3.01
C GLY A 13 -5.36 5.68 1.75
N ILE A 14 -5.06 6.23 0.57
CA ILE A 14 -5.30 5.54 -0.71
C ILE A 14 -4.42 4.31 -0.86
N LEU A 15 -3.14 4.40 -0.49
CA LEU A 15 -2.23 3.28 -0.57
C LEU A 15 -2.62 2.15 0.41
N VAL A 16 -3.08 2.51 1.62
CA VAL A 16 -3.62 1.55 2.59
C VAL A 16 -4.89 0.87 2.06
N ALA A 17 -5.84 1.63 1.51
CA ALA A 17 -7.04 1.06 0.90
C ALA A 17 -6.69 0.14 -0.28
N THR A 18 -5.73 0.56 -1.11
CA THR A 18 -5.19 -0.25 -2.21
C THR A 18 -4.56 -1.54 -1.70
N ALA A 19 -3.80 -1.46 -0.61
CA ALA A 19 -3.17 -2.62 0.02
C ALA A 19 -4.20 -3.61 0.56
N VAL A 20 -5.24 -3.13 1.25
CA VAL A 20 -6.35 -3.98 1.71
C VAL A 20 -7.00 -4.69 0.53
N VAL A 21 -7.34 -3.95 -0.54
CA VAL A 21 -7.95 -4.55 -1.73
C VAL A 21 -7.01 -5.56 -2.38
N ALA A 22 -5.70 -5.29 -2.44
CA ALA A 22 -4.71 -6.23 -2.97
C ALA A 22 -4.60 -7.51 -2.15
N LEU A 23 -4.61 -7.42 -0.82
CA LEU A 23 -4.58 -8.57 0.08
C LEU A 23 -5.85 -9.41 -0.01
N VAL A 24 -7.02 -8.76 -0.04
CA VAL A 24 -8.31 -9.44 -0.22
C VAL A 24 -8.37 -10.12 -1.59
N ASN A 25 -7.97 -9.41 -2.66
CA ASN A 25 -7.90 -9.97 -4.01
C ASN A 25 -6.95 -11.17 -4.07
N LEU A 26 -5.76 -11.06 -3.45
CA LEU A 26 -4.82 -12.17 -3.34
C LEU A 26 -5.46 -13.37 -2.64
N LEU A 27 -6.04 -13.18 -1.44
CA LEU A 27 -6.72 -14.23 -0.68
C LEU A 27 -7.81 -14.93 -1.51
N LEU A 28 -8.68 -14.14 -2.13
CA LEU A 28 -9.74 -14.66 -2.99
C LEU A 28 -9.17 -15.42 -4.20
N ARG A 29 -8.04 -14.98 -4.76
CA ARG A 29 -7.38 -15.68 -5.87
C ARG A 29 -6.71 -16.98 -5.47
N VAL A 30 -6.24 -17.08 -4.22
CA VAL A 30 -5.78 -18.35 -3.64
C VAL A 30 -6.95 -19.31 -3.44
N LEU A 31 -8.06 -18.83 -2.85
CA LEU A 31 -9.21 -19.65 -2.48
C LEU A 31 -10.03 -20.14 -3.69
N PHE A 32 -10.16 -19.31 -4.73
CA PHE A 32 -10.97 -19.60 -5.91
C PHE A 32 -10.14 -19.84 -7.17
N ARG A 33 -8.91 -20.34 -7.00
CA ARG A 33 -7.92 -20.52 -8.07
C ARG A 33 -8.47 -21.25 -9.30
N ASP A 34 -9.26 -22.29 -9.08
CA ASP A 34 -9.82 -23.14 -10.15
C ASP A 34 -10.89 -22.41 -10.97
N ASN A 35 -11.63 -21.46 -10.37
CA ASN A 35 -12.70 -20.72 -11.03
C ASN A 35 -12.22 -19.46 -11.78
N ILE A 36 -11.01 -19.00 -11.50
CA ILE A 36 -10.41 -17.79 -12.09
C ILE A 36 -9.94 -18.01 -13.52
N ASN A 37 -9.53 -19.25 -13.83
CA ASN A 37 -8.99 -19.59 -15.13
C ASN A 37 -10.08 -19.79 -16.20
N THR A 38 -11.36 -19.61 -15.84
CA THR A 38 -12.50 -19.75 -16.75
C THR A 38 -12.92 -18.36 -17.28
N PRO A 39 -12.55 -18.00 -18.53
CA PRO A 39 -12.82 -16.67 -19.08
C PRO A 39 -14.33 -16.43 -19.21
N GLY A 40 -14.78 -15.21 -18.92
CA GLY A 40 -16.18 -14.79 -19.12
C GLY A 40 -17.12 -14.98 -17.93
N THR A 41 -16.66 -15.61 -16.85
CA THR A 41 -17.45 -15.75 -15.61
C THR A 41 -17.65 -14.41 -14.89
N ARG A 42 -18.73 -14.27 -14.11
CA ARG A 42 -18.96 -13.09 -13.25
C ARG A 42 -17.81 -12.87 -12.27
N LEU A 43 -17.21 -13.96 -11.78
CA LEU A 43 -16.10 -13.94 -10.84
C LEU A 43 -14.82 -13.37 -11.46
N SER A 44 -14.49 -13.77 -12.70
CA SER A 44 -13.37 -13.19 -13.47
C SER A 44 -13.50 -11.67 -13.65
N ARG A 45 -14.73 -11.16 -13.89
CA ARG A 45 -15.00 -9.71 -13.97
C ARG A 45 -14.74 -8.98 -12.65
N ILE A 46 -15.15 -9.54 -11.52
CA ILE A 46 -14.89 -8.97 -10.19
C ILE A 46 -13.39 -8.89 -9.92
N PHE A 47 -12.65 -9.95 -10.25
CA PHE A 47 -11.20 -9.98 -10.12
C PHE A 47 -10.49 -8.94 -11.00
N HIS A 48 -11.00 -8.71 -12.20
CA HIS A 48 -10.50 -7.64 -13.06
C HIS A 48 -10.78 -6.24 -12.47
N GLN A 49 -11.95 -6.03 -11.87
CA GLN A 49 -12.27 -4.77 -11.18
C GLN A 49 -11.36 -4.52 -9.98
N PHE A 50 -11.05 -5.56 -9.19
CA PHE A 50 -10.06 -5.45 -8.12
C PHE A 50 -8.68 -5.08 -8.66
N ASP A 51 -8.24 -5.72 -9.75
CA ASP A 51 -6.96 -5.38 -10.38
C ASP A 51 -6.97 -3.89 -10.81
N VAL A 52 -8.00 -3.42 -11.51
CA VAL A 52 -8.14 -2.01 -11.93
C VAL A 52 -8.09 -1.05 -10.74
N PHE A 53 -8.80 -1.36 -9.65
CA PHE A 53 -8.75 -0.55 -8.43
C PHE A 53 -7.33 -0.49 -7.86
N ILE A 54 -6.62 -1.61 -7.83
CA ILE A 54 -5.24 -1.66 -7.34
C ILE A 54 -4.31 -0.82 -8.23
N TYR A 55 -4.47 -0.89 -9.56
CA TYR A 55 -3.71 -0.07 -10.50
C TYR A 55 -3.96 1.42 -10.28
N ILE A 56 -5.23 1.84 -10.29
CA ILE A 56 -5.61 3.26 -10.16
C ILE A 56 -5.21 3.78 -8.78
N GLY A 57 -5.51 3.03 -7.72
CA GLY A 57 -5.16 3.38 -6.35
C GLY A 57 -3.66 3.54 -6.14
N SER A 58 -2.84 2.66 -6.72
CA SER A 58 -1.38 2.78 -6.67
C SER A 58 -0.88 4.04 -7.39
N ILE A 59 -1.43 4.36 -8.56
CA ILE A 59 -1.07 5.58 -9.31
C ILE A 59 -1.47 6.84 -8.52
N ILE A 60 -2.71 6.92 -8.03
CA ILE A 60 -3.18 8.08 -7.27
C ILE A 60 -2.39 8.22 -5.97
N GLY A 61 -2.13 7.11 -5.27
CA GLY A 61 -1.29 7.09 -4.08
C GLY A 61 0.13 7.59 -4.36
N PHE A 62 0.74 7.18 -5.46
CA PHE A 62 2.06 7.67 -5.87
C PHE A 62 2.05 9.16 -6.23
N LEU A 63 1.08 9.63 -7.00
CA LEU A 63 0.92 11.05 -7.30
C LEU A 63 0.68 11.88 -6.03
N GLY A 64 -0.09 11.35 -5.08
CA GLY A 64 -0.31 11.96 -3.78
C GLY A 64 0.96 12.05 -2.94
N LEU A 65 1.85 11.04 -3.01
CA LEU A 65 3.16 11.06 -2.36
C LEU A 65 4.04 12.17 -2.94
N ILE A 66 4.10 12.29 -4.27
CA ILE A 66 4.84 13.37 -4.95
C ILE A 66 4.27 14.74 -4.56
N ALA A 67 2.95 14.90 -4.61
CA ALA A 67 2.28 16.14 -4.21
C ALA A 67 2.55 16.47 -2.73
N GLY A 68 2.53 15.47 -1.84
CA GLY A 68 2.89 15.60 -0.44
C GLY A 68 4.34 16.08 -0.26
N MET A 69 5.28 15.53 -1.01
CA MET A 69 6.68 15.97 -1.00
C MET A 69 6.82 17.43 -1.46
N VAL A 70 6.24 17.79 -2.61
CA VAL A 70 6.30 19.16 -3.16
C VAL A 70 5.69 20.17 -2.19
N THR A 71 4.50 19.88 -1.67
CA THR A 71 3.79 20.77 -0.74
C THR A 71 4.54 20.91 0.60
N GLY A 72 5.26 19.87 1.03
CA GLY A 72 6.14 19.94 2.20
C GLY A 72 7.29 20.93 2.03
N PHE A 73 7.92 20.99 0.85
CA PHE A 73 8.95 22.00 0.54
C PHE A 73 8.39 23.42 0.40
N MET A 74 7.11 23.55 0.12
CA MET A 74 6.44 24.84 -0.07
C MET A 74 5.88 25.44 1.23
N GLU A 75 5.80 24.67 2.32
CA GLU A 75 5.30 25.17 3.61
C GLU A 75 6.43 25.79 4.45
N PRO A 76 6.47 27.13 4.59
CA PRO A 76 7.57 27.82 5.30
C PRO A 76 7.60 27.55 6.80
N LEU A 77 6.51 27.00 7.35
CA LEU A 77 6.34 26.72 8.78
C LEU A 77 6.34 25.23 9.12
N TYR A 78 6.42 24.33 8.11
CA TYR A 78 6.56 22.91 8.37
C TYR A 78 8.06 22.64 8.44
N PRO A 79 8.65 22.53 9.64
CA PRO A 79 10.09 22.53 9.72
C PRO A 79 10.54 21.18 9.16
N ILE A 80 11.46 21.21 8.19
CA ILE A 80 12.24 20.02 7.79
C ILE A 80 12.82 19.35 9.05
N GLU A 81 13.06 20.13 10.10
CA GLU A 81 13.44 19.66 11.43
C GLU A 81 12.42 18.68 12.04
N ALA A 82 11.10 18.81 11.85
CA ALA A 82 10.13 17.81 12.35
C ALA A 82 10.32 16.44 11.67
N LEU A 83 10.64 16.43 10.37
CA LEU A 83 11.00 15.21 9.64
C LEU A 83 12.35 14.65 10.13
N VAL A 84 13.30 15.52 10.50
CA VAL A 84 14.61 15.12 11.02
C VAL A 84 14.54 14.70 12.50
N GLN A 85 13.66 15.27 13.31
CA GLN A 85 13.59 15.09 14.76
C GLN A 85 12.75 13.87 15.15
N MET A 86 11.82 13.42 14.29
CA MET A 86 10.96 12.25 14.57
C MET A 86 11.42 11.02 13.75
N PRO A 87 12.13 10.05 14.36
CA PRO A 87 12.56 8.82 13.68
C PRO A 87 11.41 8.06 13.00
N VAL A 88 10.22 8.07 13.60
CA VAL A 88 9.02 7.43 13.04
C VAL A 88 8.58 8.04 11.73
N MET A 89 8.69 9.36 11.56
CA MET A 89 8.33 10.00 10.29
C MET A 89 9.29 9.61 9.17
N ARG A 90 10.59 9.49 9.47
CA ARG A 90 11.60 9.00 8.51
C ARG A 90 11.37 7.55 8.14
N PHE A 91 11.12 6.70 9.13
CA PHE A 91 10.78 5.29 8.91
C PHE A 91 9.53 5.16 8.05
N LYS A 92 8.47 5.91 8.38
CA LYS A 92 7.22 5.94 7.62
C LYS A 92 7.44 6.28 6.16
N ILE A 93 8.15 7.37 5.86
CA ILE A 93 8.37 7.82 4.48
C ILE A 93 9.19 6.78 3.71
N LEU A 94 10.32 6.32 4.27
CA LEU A 94 11.21 5.37 3.59
C LEU A 94 10.48 4.08 3.22
N TRP A 95 9.75 3.50 4.17
CA TRP A 95 9.04 2.24 3.95
C TRP A 95 7.75 2.40 3.15
N SER A 96 7.19 3.61 3.10
CA SER A 96 6.09 3.91 2.16
C SER A 96 6.60 3.90 0.72
N ILE A 97 7.79 4.44 0.45
CA ILE A 97 8.44 4.38 -0.88
C ILE A 97 8.70 2.92 -1.26
N VAL A 98 9.34 2.14 -0.38
CA VAL A 98 9.61 0.71 -0.63
C VAL A 98 8.31 -0.05 -0.94
N SER A 99 7.25 0.22 -0.17
CA SER A 99 5.96 -0.42 -0.41
C SER A 99 5.36 -0.03 -1.76
N VAL A 100 5.47 1.24 -2.17
CA VAL A 100 5.04 1.70 -3.50
C VAL A 100 5.85 1.02 -4.61
N GLU A 101 7.16 0.86 -4.45
CA GLU A 101 8.01 0.15 -5.42
C GLU A 101 7.60 -1.31 -5.58
N ILE A 102 7.26 -2.00 -4.47
CA ILE A 102 6.71 -3.36 -4.51
C ILE A 102 5.41 -3.39 -5.33
N TYR A 103 4.48 -2.45 -5.09
CA TYR A 103 3.22 -2.39 -5.84
C TYR A 103 3.43 -2.08 -7.32
N LEU A 104 4.32 -1.15 -7.67
CA LEU A 104 4.69 -0.85 -9.05
C LEU A 104 5.32 -2.08 -9.74
N TYR A 105 6.19 -2.81 -9.05
CA TYR A 105 6.74 -4.05 -9.57
C TYR A 105 5.66 -5.11 -9.82
N LEU A 106 4.74 -5.32 -8.85
CA LEU A 106 3.62 -6.24 -9.00
C LEU A 106 2.71 -5.86 -10.18
N MET A 107 2.47 -4.56 -10.40
CA MET A 107 1.77 -4.04 -11.56
C MET A 107 2.50 -4.40 -12.87
N ILE A 108 3.82 -4.21 -12.95
CA ILE A 108 4.60 -4.59 -14.14
C ILE A 108 4.51 -6.10 -14.39
N VAL A 109 4.62 -6.91 -13.34
CA VAL A 109 4.51 -8.38 -13.43
C VAL A 109 3.13 -8.78 -13.94
N ARG A 110 2.05 -8.19 -13.43
CA ARG A 110 0.69 -8.46 -13.91
C ARG A 110 0.43 -7.95 -15.31
N ALA A 111 0.96 -6.79 -15.69
CA ALA A 111 0.84 -6.29 -17.06
C ALA A 111 1.51 -7.21 -18.07
N LYS A 112 2.68 -7.80 -17.73
CA LYS A 112 3.41 -8.71 -18.61
C LYS A 112 2.83 -10.12 -18.66
N LEU A 113 2.48 -10.68 -17.50
CA LEU A 113 2.08 -12.09 -17.41
C LEU A 113 0.55 -12.28 -17.46
N GLY A 114 -0.24 -11.23 -17.23
CA GLY A 114 -1.69 -11.33 -17.10
C GLY A 114 -2.07 -12.39 -16.08
N ASP A 115 -3.20 -13.06 -16.29
CA ASP A 115 -3.67 -14.15 -15.43
C ASP A 115 -2.72 -15.37 -15.34
N ARG A 116 -1.72 -15.47 -16.23
CA ARG A 116 -0.77 -16.57 -16.24
C ARG A 116 0.11 -16.65 -14.99
N VAL A 117 0.21 -15.56 -14.21
CA VAL A 117 0.89 -15.56 -12.89
C VAL A 117 0.35 -16.66 -11.98
N TRP A 118 -0.96 -16.93 -12.03
CA TRP A 118 -1.65 -17.88 -11.14
C TRP A 118 -1.57 -19.34 -11.59
N ILE A 119 -1.02 -19.61 -12.78
CA ILE A 119 -0.96 -20.96 -13.35
C ILE A 119 0.19 -21.74 -12.71
N LYS A 120 1.41 -21.19 -12.73
CA LYS A 120 2.60 -21.87 -12.22
C LYS A 120 2.91 -21.46 -10.79
N ALA A 121 3.24 -22.43 -9.94
CA ALA A 121 3.67 -22.18 -8.56
C ALA A 121 4.90 -21.25 -8.49
N SER A 122 5.83 -21.38 -9.43
CA SER A 122 7.05 -20.57 -9.52
C SER A 122 6.80 -19.07 -9.76
N SER A 123 5.66 -18.69 -10.34
CA SER A 123 5.25 -17.29 -10.52
C SER A 123 4.27 -16.84 -9.45
N TYR A 124 3.38 -17.74 -9.02
CA TYR A 124 2.38 -17.48 -8.00
C TYR A 124 3.00 -17.21 -6.62
N PHE A 125 3.91 -18.05 -6.14
CA PHE A 125 4.47 -17.89 -4.80
C PHE A 125 5.23 -16.58 -4.60
N PRO A 126 6.16 -16.18 -5.50
CA PRO A 126 6.84 -14.90 -5.36
C PRO A 126 5.86 -13.72 -5.42
N TYR A 127 4.86 -13.78 -6.30
CA TYR A 127 3.83 -12.75 -6.42
C TYR A 127 3.01 -12.61 -5.12
N ALA A 128 2.58 -13.74 -4.54
CA ALA A 128 1.83 -13.76 -3.29
C ALA A 128 2.66 -13.23 -2.12
N ILE A 129 3.93 -13.65 -2.01
CA ILE A 129 4.84 -13.18 -0.95
C ILE A 129 5.03 -11.67 -1.04
N LEU A 130 5.34 -11.15 -2.23
CA LEU A 130 5.51 -9.71 -2.45
C LEU A 130 4.22 -8.93 -2.16
N GLY A 131 3.05 -9.46 -2.56
CA GLY A 131 1.76 -8.86 -2.25
C GLY A 131 1.47 -8.80 -0.75
N ILE A 132 1.78 -9.87 -0.01
CA ILE A 132 1.63 -9.92 1.45
C ILE A 132 2.59 -8.95 2.12
N VAL A 133 3.88 -9.00 1.77
CA VAL A 133 4.91 -8.15 2.36
C VAL A 133 4.61 -6.67 2.10
N GLY A 134 4.36 -6.29 0.84
CA GLY A 134 4.03 -4.91 0.49
C GLY A 134 2.73 -4.43 1.15
N GLY A 135 1.71 -5.29 1.20
CA GLY A 135 0.43 -4.95 1.83
C GLY A 135 0.53 -4.77 3.34
N VAL A 136 1.19 -5.68 4.03
CA VAL A 136 1.40 -5.60 5.48
C VAL A 136 2.26 -4.39 5.84
N LEU A 137 3.34 -4.13 5.10
CA LEU A 137 4.17 -2.94 5.31
C LEU A 137 3.36 -1.66 5.13
N MET A 138 2.55 -1.56 4.07
CA MET A 138 1.70 -0.38 3.84
C MET A 138 0.68 -0.16 4.96
N MET A 139 0.06 -1.24 5.47
CA MET A 139 -0.85 -1.18 6.61
C MET A 139 -0.14 -0.67 7.89
N ILE A 140 1.08 -1.12 8.15
CA ILE A 140 1.91 -0.64 9.26
C ILE A 140 2.24 0.85 9.09
N MET A 141 2.61 1.29 7.88
CA MET A 141 2.87 2.70 7.59
C MET A 141 1.63 3.59 7.77
N GLY A 142 0.46 3.06 7.40
CA GLY A 142 -0.83 3.68 7.69
C GLY A 142 -1.06 3.87 9.19
N ALA A 143 -0.82 2.82 9.96
CA ALA A 143 -0.98 2.86 11.41
C ALA A 143 0.02 3.80 12.11
N LEU A 144 1.28 3.84 11.68
CA LEU A 144 2.27 4.84 12.09
C LEU A 144 1.77 6.25 11.82
N GLY A 145 1.15 6.47 10.66
CA GLY A 145 0.54 7.75 10.33
C GLY A 145 -0.61 8.12 11.26
N GLY A 146 -1.45 7.17 11.64
CA GLY A 146 -2.55 7.37 12.59
C GLY A 146 -2.04 7.72 13.99
N ILE A 147 -1.06 6.98 14.49
CA ILE A 147 -0.46 7.21 15.81
C ILE A 147 0.23 8.57 15.87
N ALA A 148 1.02 8.92 14.86
CA ALA A 148 1.76 10.19 14.83
C ALA A 148 0.85 11.44 14.86
N VAL A 149 -0.37 11.33 14.34
CA VAL A 149 -1.29 12.47 14.22
C VAL A 149 -2.41 12.46 15.25
N TYR A 150 -2.94 11.28 15.57
CA TYR A 150 -4.12 11.12 16.44
C TYR A 150 -3.81 10.40 17.76
N GLY A 151 -2.55 10.00 18.00
CA GLY A 151 -2.13 9.27 19.20
C GLY A 151 -2.67 7.85 19.30
N SER A 152 -3.37 7.33 18.28
CA SER A 152 -3.98 6.00 18.29
C SER A 152 -4.10 5.40 16.89
N SER A 153 -4.23 4.07 16.83
CA SER A 153 -4.52 3.32 15.61
C SER A 153 -5.30 2.06 15.94
N ILE A 154 -6.18 1.63 15.02
CA ILE A 154 -6.90 0.34 15.12
C ILE A 154 -5.91 -0.84 15.16
N LEU A 155 -4.74 -0.69 14.52
CA LEU A 155 -3.70 -1.73 14.56
C LEU A 155 -2.86 -1.68 15.85
N GLY A 156 -3.08 -0.72 16.75
CA GLY A 156 -2.30 -0.56 17.99
C GLY A 156 -2.06 -1.87 18.75
N PRO A 157 -3.09 -2.67 19.06
CA PRO A 157 -2.90 -3.93 19.78
C PRO A 157 -2.00 -4.94 19.06
N ILE A 158 -2.05 -4.99 17.73
CA ILE A 158 -1.19 -5.88 16.93
C ILE A 158 0.24 -5.37 16.97
N LEU A 159 0.42 -4.06 16.88
CA LEU A 159 1.72 -3.43 16.84
C LEU A 159 2.45 -3.52 18.19
N ASP A 160 1.70 -3.41 19.29
CA ASP A 160 2.18 -3.67 20.65
C ASP A 160 2.60 -5.13 20.82
N TRP A 161 1.80 -6.07 20.30
CA TRP A 161 2.09 -7.50 20.35
C TRP A 161 3.35 -7.90 19.57
N VAL A 162 3.59 -7.30 18.39
CA VAL A 162 4.80 -7.54 17.58
C VAL A 162 6.05 -6.90 18.22
N GLY A 163 5.88 -6.08 19.27
CA GLY A 163 7.00 -5.44 19.96
C GLY A 163 7.74 -4.44 19.08
N ILE A 164 7.07 -3.86 18.08
CA ILE A 164 7.61 -2.74 17.32
C ILE A 164 7.62 -1.56 18.30
N PRO A 165 8.77 -1.01 18.70
CA PRO A 165 8.79 0.12 19.61
C PRO A 165 8.20 1.35 18.90
N TRP A 166 7.05 1.81 19.39
CA TRP A 166 6.45 3.08 19.00
C TRP A 166 7.02 4.16 19.91
N PRO A 167 7.42 5.33 19.38
CA PRO A 167 7.88 6.45 20.19
C PRO A 167 6.74 7.07 21.01
#